data_AF-A0A969E133-F1
#
_entry.id   AF-A0A969E133-F1
#
_cell.length_a   1.000
_cell.length_b   1.000
_cell.length_c   1.000
_cell.angle_alpha   90.00
_cell.angle_beta   90.00
_cell.angle_gamma   90.00
#
_symmetry.space_group_name_H-M   'P 1'
#
loop_
_entity.id
_entity.type
_entity.pdbx_description
1 polymer ?
#
loop_
_entity_poly.entity_id
_entity_poly.type
_entity_poly.pdbx_seq_one_letter_code
_entity_poly.pdbx_strand_id
1 'polypeptide(L)'
;MKGNAGFLPNINFQAGLTPSFGFLNQSLANGTDVNRFNLSNNFNAGVQLTWLLYDGRRMHLELDRLRELQNAGEISLFIRSENLMYDVMRAYNNVLRQEALYKGLEEQMTLLKSVFGWLKPV
;
A
#
# COMPACT_ATOMS: atom_id res chain seq x y z
N MET A 1 11.46 -5.46 -12.30
CA MET A 1 10.12 -6.08 -12.11
C MET A 1 9.52 -6.55 -13.44
N LYS A 2 10.13 -7.53 -14.15
CA LYS A 2 9.62 -8.00 -15.45
C LYS A 2 8.34 -8.85 -15.34
N GLY A 3 8.07 -9.44 -14.18
CA GLY A 3 6.87 -10.25 -13.94
C GLY A 3 5.57 -9.45 -13.84
N ASN A 4 5.63 -8.18 -13.46
CA ASN A 4 4.44 -7.35 -13.23
C ASN A 4 3.84 -6.75 -14.51
N ALA A 5 4.56 -6.82 -15.64
CA ALA A 5 4.10 -6.30 -16.91
C ALA A 5 3.36 -7.35 -17.77
N GLY A 6 3.14 -8.57 -17.25
CA GLY A 6 2.42 -9.63 -17.97
C GLY A 6 3.28 -10.56 -18.83
N PHE A 7 4.62 -10.51 -18.68
CA PHE A 7 5.54 -11.33 -19.49
C PHE A 7 5.54 -12.81 -19.10
N LEU A 8 4.96 -13.15 -17.94
CA LEU A 8 5.01 -14.49 -17.37
C LEU A 8 3.67 -15.20 -17.56
N PRO A 9 3.69 -16.53 -17.78
CA PRO A 9 2.47 -17.32 -17.76
C PRO A 9 1.82 -17.31 -16.38
N ASN A 10 0.49 -17.33 -16.35
CA ASN A 10 -0.29 -17.55 -15.16
C ASN A 10 -0.68 -19.04 -15.07
N ILE A 11 -0.44 -19.64 -13.90
CA ILE A 11 -0.87 -21.01 -13.60
C ILE A 11 -1.99 -20.92 -12.57
N ASN A 12 -3.15 -21.47 -12.89
CA ASN A 12 -4.33 -21.50 -12.04
C ASN A 12 -4.69 -22.95 -11.73
N PHE A 13 -4.84 -23.27 -10.44
CA PHE A 13 -5.34 -24.56 -9.96
C PHE A 13 -6.77 -24.38 -9.47
N GLN A 14 -7.68 -25.21 -9.95
CA GLN A 14 -9.10 -25.14 -9.59
C GLN A 14 -9.57 -26.53 -9.17
N ALA A 15 -10.24 -26.60 -8.02
CA ALA A 15 -10.95 -27.79 -7.55
C ALA A 15 -12.32 -27.36 -7.02
N GLY A 16 -13.34 -28.16 -7.33
CA GLY A 16 -14.72 -27.88 -6.98
C GLY A 16 -15.49 -29.18 -6.72
N LEU A 17 -16.43 -29.11 -5.77
CA LEU A 17 -17.41 -30.15 -5.53
C LEU A 17 -18.79 -29.52 -5.69
N THR A 18 -19.58 -30.03 -6.63
CA THR A 18 -20.94 -29.58 -6.88
C THR A 18 -21.91 -30.72 -6.55
N PRO A 19 -22.49 -30.74 -5.32
CA PRO A 19 -23.59 -31.64 -5.00
C PRO A 19 -24.88 -31.14 -5.65
N SER A 20 -25.62 -32.03 -6.29
CA SER A 20 -26.90 -31.76 -6.94
C SER A 20 -27.93 -32.79 -6.47
N PHE A 21 -29.10 -32.30 -6.08
CA PHE A 21 -30.26 -33.09 -5.71
C PHE A 21 -31.44 -32.69 -6.59
N GLY A 22 -32.14 -33.68 -7.12
CA GLY A 22 -33.28 -33.47 -8.01
C GLY A 22 -34.41 -34.42 -7.66
N PHE A 23 -35.62 -33.88 -7.56
CA PHE A 23 -36.84 -34.67 -7.44
C PHE A 23 -37.61 -34.55 -8.75
N LEU A 24 -37.79 -35.67 -9.45
CA LEU A 24 -38.60 -35.75 -10.66
C LEU A 24 -39.86 -36.52 -10.34
N ASN A 25 -40.99 -35.83 -10.28
CA ASN A 25 -42.32 -36.46 -10.22
C ASN A 25 -43.02 -36.22 -11.55
N GLN A 26 -43.11 -37.26 -12.38
CA GLN A 26 -43.67 -37.18 -13.72
C GLN A 26 -44.82 -38.19 -13.85
N SER A 27 -46.05 -37.70 -14.04
CA SER A 27 -47.20 -38.54 -14.39
C SER A 27 -47.30 -38.60 -15.92
N LEU A 28 -47.07 -39.79 -16.49
CA LEU A 28 -47.09 -39.99 -17.93
C LEU A 28 -48.52 -40.25 -18.41
N ALA A 29 -48.84 -39.85 -19.65
CA ALA A 29 -50.18 -40.00 -20.25
C ALA A 29 -50.68 -41.46 -20.36
N ASN A 30 -49.82 -42.44 -20.10
CA ASN A 30 -50.14 -43.87 -20.01
C ASN A 30 -50.56 -44.31 -18.59
N GLY A 31 -50.68 -43.40 -17.63
CA GLY A 31 -51.10 -43.67 -16.25
C GLY A 31 -49.99 -44.17 -15.32
N THR A 32 -48.71 -44.10 -15.73
CA THR A 32 -47.58 -44.47 -14.86
C THR A 32 -46.97 -43.23 -14.21
N ASP A 33 -46.84 -43.27 -12.89
CA ASP A 33 -46.16 -42.24 -12.11
C ASP A 33 -44.67 -42.60 -11.94
N VAL A 34 -43.80 -41.74 -12.45
CA VAL A 34 -42.34 -41.86 -12.28
C VAL A 34 -41.91 -40.87 -11.21
N ASN A 35 -41.70 -41.39 -10.01
CA ASN A 35 -41.06 -40.66 -8.93
C ASN A 35 -39.59 -41.08 -8.85
N ARG A 36 -38.67 -40.19 -9.24
CA ARG A 36 -37.22 -40.42 -9.15
C ARG A 36 -36.56 -39.32 -8.33
N PHE A 37 -35.92 -39.74 -7.26
CA PHE A 37 -34.96 -38.93 -6.52
C PHE A 37 -33.57 -39.18 -7.07
N ASN A 38 -32.87 -38.13 -7.45
CA ASN A 38 -31.50 -38.19 -7.91
C ASN A 38 -30.59 -37.38 -6.98
N LEU A 39 -29.53 -38.01 -6.51
CA LEU A 39 -28.42 -37.39 -5.79
C LEU A 39 -27.17 -37.61 -6.61
N SER A 40 -26.53 -36.52 -7.06
CA SER A 40 -25.25 -36.59 -7.77
C SER A 40 -24.24 -35.66 -7.12
N ASN A 41 -23.03 -36.15 -6.89
CA ASN A 41 -21.93 -35.33 -6.43
C ASN A 41 -20.90 -35.27 -7.56
N ASN A 42 -20.70 -34.08 -8.13
CA ASN A 42 -19.72 -33.88 -9.19
C ASN A 42 -18.46 -33.25 -8.59
N PHE A 43 -17.34 -33.97 -8.65
CA PHE A 43 -16.04 -33.45 -8.24
C PHE A 43 -15.21 -33.14 -9.50
N ASN A 44 -14.71 -31.92 -9.58
CA ASN A 44 -13.89 -31.46 -10.68
C ASN A 44 -12.59 -30.87 -10.13
N ALA A 45 -11.45 -31.28 -10.69
CA ALA A 45 -10.15 -30.69 -10.39
C ALA A 45 -9.34 -30.53 -11.68
N GLY A 46 -8.63 -29.42 -11.82
CA GLY A 46 -7.87 -29.11 -13.02
C GLY A 46 -6.83 -28.02 -12.81
N VAL A 47 -5.80 -28.03 -13.64
CA VAL A 47 -4.77 -27.01 -13.72
C VAL A 47 -4.88 -26.32 -15.08
N GLN A 48 -4.88 -25.00 -15.08
CA GLN A 48 -4.93 -24.17 -16.27
C GLN A 48 -3.67 -23.32 -16.35
N LEU A 49 -2.97 -23.42 -17.49
CA LEU A 49 -1.82 -22.58 -17.83
C LEU A 49 -2.26 -21.58 -18.91
N THR A 50 -2.13 -20.29 -18.60
CA THR A 50 -2.50 -19.20 -19.52
C THR A 50 -1.28 -18.32 -19.76
N TRP A 51 -0.82 -18.23 -21.01
CA TRP A 51 0.31 -17.38 -21.38
C TRP A 51 -0.03 -16.49 -22.58
N LEU A 52 0.15 -15.18 -22.41
CA LEU A 52 0.02 -14.21 -23.50
C LEU A 52 1.36 -14.09 -24.23
N LEU A 53 1.45 -14.70 -25.42
CA LEU A 53 2.69 -14.67 -26.22
C LEU A 53 2.92 -13.31 -26.90
N TYR A 54 1.86 -12.61 -27.29
CA TYR A 54 1.95 -11.31 -27.95
C TYR A 54 0.72 -10.43 -27.66
N ASP A 55 0.96 -9.20 -27.22
CA ASP A 55 -0.06 -8.19 -26.88
C ASP A 55 0.18 -6.86 -27.62
N GLY A 56 0.66 -6.90 -28.87
CA GLY A 56 0.82 -5.68 -29.67
C GLY A 56 1.77 -4.63 -29.06
N ARG A 57 2.79 -5.06 -28.29
CA ARG A 57 3.75 -4.23 -27.52
C ARG A 57 3.21 -3.54 -26.25
N ARG A 58 1.95 -3.71 -25.87
CA ARG A 58 1.37 -3.03 -24.68
C ARG A 58 2.13 -3.31 -23.39
N MET A 59 2.48 -4.57 -23.18
CA MET A 59 3.30 -5.02 -22.05
C MET A 59 4.70 -4.38 -22.00
N HIS A 60 5.30 -4.02 -23.14
CA HIS A 60 6.58 -3.31 -23.17
C HIS A 60 6.41 -1.86 -22.72
N LEU A 61 5.37 -1.18 -23.20
CA LEU A 61 5.04 0.18 -22.78
C LEU A 61 4.73 0.26 -21.29
N GLU A 62 4.01 -0.74 -20.76
CA GLU A 62 3.73 -0.80 -19.32
C GLU A 62 5.00 -1.04 -18.50
N LEU A 63 5.92 -1.87 -18.98
CA LEU A 63 7.23 -2.03 -18.33
C LEU A 63 8.02 -0.72 -18.30
N ASP A 64 8.02 0.03 -19.40
CA ASP A 64 8.73 1.32 -19.47
C ASP A 64 8.09 2.35 -18.55
N ARG A 65 6.76 2.42 -18.51
CA ARG A 65 6.02 3.24 -17.54
C ARG A 65 6.35 2.86 -16.09
N LEU A 66 6.39 1.57 -15.77
CA LEU A 66 6.74 1.09 -14.43
C LEU A 66 8.19 1.45 -14.06
N ARG A 67 9.11 1.44 -15.02
CA ARG A 67 10.49 1.89 -14.82
C ARG A 67 10.57 3.39 -14.56
N GLU A 68 9.85 4.19 -15.32
CA GLU A 68 9.77 5.63 -15.09
C GLU A 68 9.20 5.93 -13.70
N LEU A 69 8.13 5.23 -13.30
CA LEU A 69 7.55 5.37 -11.97
C LEU A 69 8.54 4.98 -10.86
N GLN A 70 9.30 3.90 -11.06
CA GLN A 70 10.35 3.49 -10.14
C GLN A 70 11.43 4.58 -10.02
N ASN A 71 11.94 5.10 -11.15
CA ASN A 71 12.95 6.15 -11.16
C ASN A 71 12.43 7.43 -10.47
N ALA A 72 11.19 7.82 -10.71
CA ALA A 72 10.56 8.97 -10.04
C ALA A 72 10.45 8.74 -8.52
N GLY A 73 10.12 7.52 -8.11
CA GLY A 73 10.13 7.11 -6.70
C GLY A 73 11.51 7.23 -6.06
N GLU A 74 12.55 6.74 -6.74
CA GLU A 74 13.95 6.85 -6.28
C GLU A 74 14.40 8.32 -6.13
N ILE A 75 14.07 9.18 -7.10
CA ILE A 75 14.33 10.62 -7.01
C ILE A 75 13.57 11.24 -5.82
N SER A 76 12.30 10.86 -5.61
CA SER A 76 11.53 11.36 -4.46
C SER A 76 12.13 10.95 -3.12
N LEU A 77 12.73 9.75 -3.03
CA LEU A 77 13.44 9.32 -1.82
C LEU A 77 14.69 10.16 -1.59
N PHE A 78 15.44 10.47 -2.64
CA PHE A 78 16.59 11.35 -2.56
C PHE A 78 16.20 12.75 -2.04
N ILE A 79 15.19 13.37 -2.64
CA ILE A 79 14.67 14.68 -2.20
C ILE A 79 14.21 14.64 -0.75
N ARG A 80 13.55 13.55 -0.33
CA ARG A 80 13.12 13.39 1.06
C ARG A 80 14.30 13.31 2.03
N SER A 81 15.35 12.58 1.66
CA SER A 81 16.58 12.52 2.47
C SER A 81 17.25 13.88 2.58
N GLU A 82 17.30 14.64 1.49
CA GLU A 82 17.88 15.99 1.48
C GLU A 82 17.10 16.95 2.38
N ASN A 83 15.77 16.95 2.28
CA ASN A 83 14.89 17.73 3.15
C ASN A 83 15.07 17.36 4.62
N LEU A 84 15.23 16.07 4.94
CA LEU A 84 15.49 15.64 6.30
C LEU A 84 16.81 16.21 6.84
N MET A 85 17.87 16.25 6.04
CA MET A 85 19.11 16.90 6.43
C MET A 85 18.93 18.40 6.68
N TYR A 86 18.21 19.11 5.80
CA TYR A 86 17.91 20.53 5.99
C TYR A 86 17.08 20.80 7.24
N ASP A 87 16.08 19.98 7.52
CA ASP A 87 15.22 20.13 8.70
C ASP A 87 16.02 19.95 9.99
N VAL A 88 16.90 18.95 10.04
CA VAL A 88 17.82 18.74 11.17
C VAL A 88 18.74 19.96 11.35
N MET A 89 19.33 20.46 10.25
CA MET A 89 20.21 21.64 10.31
C MET A 89 19.46 22.89 10.77
N ARG A 90 18.22 23.10 10.31
CA ARG A 90 17.35 24.19 10.78
C ARG A 90 17.02 24.04 12.25
N ALA A 91 16.64 22.86 12.69
CA ALA A 91 16.30 22.58 14.08
C ALA A 91 17.51 22.88 14.99
N TYR A 92 18.70 22.42 14.63
CA TYR A 92 19.94 22.70 15.37
C TYR A 92 20.22 24.20 15.50
N ASN A 93 20.18 24.93 14.38
CA ASN A 93 20.40 26.38 14.40
C ASN A 93 19.32 27.13 15.19
N ASN A 94 18.08 26.64 15.16
CA ASN A 94 17.00 27.22 15.97
C ASN A 94 17.26 27.04 17.47
N VAL A 95 17.71 25.86 17.89
CA VAL A 95 18.08 25.59 19.29
C VAL A 95 19.21 26.52 19.74
N LEU A 96 20.28 26.64 18.94
CA LEU A 96 21.40 27.55 19.25
C LEU A 96 20.95 29.01 19.40
N ARG A 97 20.11 29.49 18.47
CA ARG A 97 19.54 30.84 18.56
C ARG A 97 18.68 31.03 19.80
N GLN A 98 17.89 30.02 20.15
CA GLN A 98 17.01 30.07 21.31
C GLN A 98 17.80 30.10 22.62
N GLU A 99 18.92 29.37 22.71
CA GLU A 99 19.84 29.44 23.84
C GLU A 99 20.50 30.82 23.97
N ALA A 100 20.95 31.41 22.86
CA ALA A 100 21.52 32.76 22.87
C ALA A 100 20.51 33.82 23.33
N LEU A 101 19.26 33.74 22.84
CA LEU A 101 18.17 34.62 23.29
C LEU A 101 17.88 34.45 24.77
N TYR A 102 17.87 33.21 25.27
CA TYR A 102 17.67 32.91 26.68
C TYR A 102 18.76 33.58 27.56
N LYS A 103 20.04 33.43 27.20
CA LYS A 103 21.15 34.07 27.91
C LYS A 103 21.02 35.59 27.92
N GLY A 104 20.67 36.21 26.80
CA GLY A 104 20.45 37.65 26.72
C GLY A 104 19.31 38.14 27.63
N LEU A 105 18.21 37.38 27.72
CA LEU A 105 17.11 37.69 28.65
C LEU A 105 17.53 37.54 30.12
N GLU A 106 18.34 36.54 30.44
CA GLU A 106 18.89 36.34 31.78
C GLU A 106 19.80 37.50 32.22
N GLU A 107 20.69 37.96 31.34
CA GLU A 107 21.52 39.15 31.57
C GLU A 107 20.67 40.40 31.81
N GLN A 108 19.63 40.63 31.00
CA GLN A 108 18.72 41.75 31.22
C GLN A 108 17.99 41.65 32.56
N MET A 109 17.51 40.47 32.95
CA MET A 109 16.85 40.28 34.24
C MET A 109 17.80 40.50 35.42
N THR A 110 19.05 40.07 35.34
CA THR A 110 20.05 40.28 36.39
C THR A 110 20.41 41.76 36.54
N LEU A 111 20.57 42.48 35.43
CA LEU A 111 20.77 43.94 35.42
C LEU A 111 19.56 44.69 36.01
N LEU A 112 18.33 44.31 35.63
CA LEU A 112 17.13 44.92 36.20
C LEU A 112 17.04 44.70 37.71
N LYS A 113 17.36 43.48 38.19
CA LYS A 113 17.38 43.19 39.63
C LYS A 113 18.43 44.02 40.38
N SER A 114 19.63 44.20 39.81
CA SER A 114 20.68 44.99 40.47
C SER A 114 20.32 46.47 40.56
N VAL A 115 19.79 47.05 39.47
CA VAL A 115 19.31 48.43 39.43
C VAL A 115 18.15 48.64 40.41
N PHE A 116 17.17 47.74 40.41
CA PHE A 116 16.02 47.84 41.31
C PHE A 116 16.42 47.63 42.78
N GLY A 117 17.43 46.80 43.05
CA GLY A 117 17.99 46.61 44.39
C GLY A 117 18.61 47.87 44.98
N TRP A 118 19.24 48.70 44.14
CA TRP A 118 19.77 50.01 44.53
C TRP A 118 18.68 51.08 44.69
N LEU A 119 17.52 50.88 44.08
CA LEU A 119 16.36 51.79 44.11
C LEU A 119 15.41 51.59 45.31
N LYS A 120 15.65 50.61 46.18
CA LYS A 120 14.88 50.49 47.43
C LYS A 120 15.42 51.48 48.47
N PRO A 121 14.69 52.55 48.83
CA PRO A 121 15.03 53.31 50.02
C PRO A 121 14.81 52.42 51.25
N VAL A 122 15.67 52.63 52.25
CA VAL A 122 15.59 52.04 53.61
C VAL A 122 14.18 52.14 54.17
#